data_AF-A0A094SLT7-F1
#
_entry.id   AF-A0A094SLT7-F1
#
_cell.length_a   1.000
_cell.length_b   1.000
_cell.length_c   1.000
_cell.angle_alpha   90.00
_cell.angle_beta   90.00
_cell.angle_gamma   90.00
#
_symmetry.space_group_name_H-M   'P 1'
#
loop_
_entity.id
_entity.type
_entity.pdbx_description
1 polymer ?
#
loop_
_entity_poly.entity_id
_entity_poly.type
_entity_poly.pdbx_seq_one_letter_code
_entity_poly.pdbx_strand_id
1 'polypeptide(L)'
;MSRELTPFEHLVANHLCDGLSNAAIARTTSHSEKVIENTVSRMARAFGINSNGDTNVRVLLALAYRTHFGDSSLDRLNLDCSHSKIE
;
A
#
# COMPACT_ATOMS: atom_id res chain seq x y z
N MET A 1 -8.13 -12.61 -9.77
CA MET A 1 -6.86 -12.45 -10.53
C MET A 1 -6.27 -11.12 -10.13
N SER A 2 -5.21 -11.12 -9.34
CA SER A 2 -4.52 -9.91 -8.88
C SER A 2 -3.79 -9.28 -10.07
N ARG A 3 -3.99 -7.98 -10.34
CA ARG A 3 -3.20 -7.24 -11.34
C ARG A 3 -1.75 -7.19 -10.87
N GLU A 4 -0.80 -7.48 -11.76
CA GLU A 4 0.61 -7.28 -11.48
C GLU A 4 0.92 -5.77 -11.37
N LEU A 5 1.54 -5.39 -10.25
CA LEU A 5 1.93 -4.01 -9.99
C LEU A 5 3.32 -3.76 -10.58
N THR A 6 3.54 -2.54 -11.08
CA THR A 6 4.87 -2.12 -11.53
C THR A 6 5.82 -1.99 -10.33
N PRO A 7 7.16 -2.03 -10.54
CA PRO A 7 8.12 -1.82 -9.46
C PRO A 7 7.92 -0.49 -8.71
N PHE A 8 7.50 0.56 -9.44
CA PHE A 8 7.20 1.84 -8.83
C PHE A 8 5.91 1.81 -7.99
N GLU A 9 4.88 1.08 -8.44
CA GLU A 9 3.65 0.88 -7.67
C GLU A 9 3.92 0.09 -6.38
N HIS A 10 4.75 -0.95 -6.44
CA HIS A 10 5.22 -1.66 -5.24
C HIS A 10 5.96 -0.73 -4.27
N LEU A 11 6.85 0.12 -4.79
CA LEU A 11 7.57 1.09 -3.97
C LEU A 11 6.60 2.04 -3.25
N VAL A 12 5.65 2.63 -3.98
CA VAL A 12 4.65 3.54 -3.40
C VAL A 12 3.76 2.80 -2.39
N ALA A 13 3.33 1.58 -2.70
CA ALA A 13 2.49 0.79 -1.81
C ALA A 13 3.19 0.39 -0.51
N ASN A 14 4.50 0.08 -0.56
CA ASN A 14 5.30 -0.15 0.63
C ASN A 14 5.36 1.10 1.52
N HIS A 15 5.62 2.28 0.95
CA HIS A 15 5.62 3.52 1.74
C HIS A 15 4.22 3.89 2.29
N LEU A 16 3.14 3.52 1.60
CA LEU A 16 1.77 3.63 2.13
C LEU A 16 1.57 2.71 3.33
N CYS A 17 2.10 1.49 3.26
CA CYS A 17 2.08 0.54 4.37
C CYS A 17 2.86 1.07 5.58
N ASP A 18 3.94 1.81 5.36
CA ASP A 18 4.70 2.50 6.40
C ASP A 18 3.98 3.75 6.97
N GLY A 19 2.78 4.08 6.47
CA GLY A 19 1.97 5.20 6.96
C GLY A 19 2.41 6.59 6.46
N LEU A 20 3.29 6.67 5.46
CA LEU A 20 3.78 7.93 4.94
C LEU A 20 2.70 8.69 4.16
N SER A 21 2.73 10.03 4.23
CA SER A 21 1.84 10.91 3.44
C SER A 21 2.29 11.04 1.98
N ASN A 22 1.41 11.53 1.08
CA ASN A 22 1.79 11.68 -0.35
C ASN A 22 3.00 12.60 -0.52
N ALA A 23 3.04 13.72 0.19
CA ALA A 23 4.19 14.61 0.22
C ALA A 23 5.47 13.93 0.72
N ALA A 24 5.39 13.05 1.74
CA ALA A 24 6.56 12.31 2.23
C ALA A 24 7.07 11.30 1.20
N ILE A 25 6.17 10.53 0.59
CA ILE A 25 6.50 9.58 -0.48
C ILE A 25 7.12 10.32 -1.67
N ALA A 26 6.51 11.43 -2.10
CA ALA A 26 7.00 12.26 -3.18
C ALA A 26 8.45 12.74 -2.95
N ARG A 27 8.77 13.17 -1.74
CA ARG A 27 10.14 13.55 -1.35
C ARG A 27 11.10 12.35 -1.41
N THR A 28 10.72 11.21 -0.83
CA THR A 28 11.60 10.03 -0.79
C THR A 28 11.84 9.43 -2.17
N THR A 29 10.83 9.44 -3.05
CA THR A 29 10.95 8.89 -4.41
C THR A 29 11.39 9.91 -5.45
N SER A 30 11.69 11.16 -5.05
CA SER A 30 12.05 12.26 -5.96
C SER A 30 11.00 12.50 -7.06
N HIS A 31 9.72 12.45 -6.73
CA HIS A 31 8.60 12.67 -7.65
C HIS A 31 7.68 13.77 -7.12
N SER A 32 6.73 14.26 -7.95
CA SER A 32 5.74 15.22 -7.48
C SER A 32 4.62 14.53 -6.69
N GLU A 33 4.00 15.26 -5.76
CA GLU A 33 2.84 14.76 -4.99
C GLU A 33 1.70 14.31 -5.91
N LYS A 34 1.50 15.01 -7.03
CA LYS A 34 0.50 14.65 -8.04
C LYS A 34 0.76 13.28 -8.67
N VAL A 35 2.03 12.92 -8.90
CA VAL A 35 2.39 11.58 -9.41
C VAL A 35 2.02 10.51 -8.39
N ILE A 36 2.25 10.77 -7.11
CA ILE A 36 1.89 9.83 -6.03
C ILE A 36 0.37 9.67 -5.94
N GLU A 37 -0.39 10.77 -5.92
CA GLU A 37 -1.87 10.74 -5.92
C GLU A 37 -2.44 9.93 -7.08
N ASN A 38 -1.94 10.18 -8.29
CA ASN A 38 -2.39 9.48 -9.48
C ASN A 38 -2.07 7.98 -9.42
N THR A 39 -0.91 7.63 -8.87
CA THR A 39 -0.47 6.24 -8.69
C THR A 39 -1.34 5.52 -7.67
N VAL A 40 -1.58 6.13 -6.50
CA VAL A 40 -2.50 5.63 -5.47
C VAL A 40 -3.89 5.41 -6.05
N SER A 41 -4.40 6.38 -6.82
CA SER A 41 -5.73 6.31 -7.44
C SER A 41 -5.84 5.17 -8.45
N ARG A 42 -4.81 4.93 -9.27
CA ARG A 42 -4.76 3.81 -10.22
C ARG A 42 -4.71 2.46 -9.49
N MET A 43 -3.89 2.36 -8.45
CA MET A 43 -3.82 1.14 -7.64
C MET A 43 -5.15 0.84 -6.96
N ALA A 44 -5.77 1.82 -6.30
CA ALA A 44 -7.07 1.66 -5.66
C ALA A 44 -8.13 1.10 -6.64
N ARG A 45 -8.22 1.66 -7.85
CA ARG A 45 -9.11 1.14 -8.91
C ARG A 45 -8.77 -0.30 -9.31
N ALA A 46 -7.48 -0.63 -9.43
CA ALA A 46 -7.04 -1.98 -9.77
C ALA A 46 -7.40 -3.02 -8.69
N PHE A 47 -7.43 -2.61 -7.41
CA PHE A 47 -7.89 -3.45 -6.29
C PHE A 47 -9.42 -3.39 -6.08
N GLY A 48 -10.16 -2.69 -6.93
CA GLY A 48 -11.61 -2.55 -6.78
C GLY A 48 -12.04 -1.71 -5.57
N ILE A 49 -11.15 -0.87 -5.04
CA ILE A 49 -11.41 -0.02 -3.87
C ILE A 49 -12.10 1.25 -4.34
N ASN A 50 -13.34 1.44 -3.87
CA ASN A 50 -14.10 2.66 -4.11
C ASN A 50 -13.97 3.61 -2.92
N SER A 51 -13.73 4.89 -3.20
CA SER A 51 -13.77 5.96 -2.20
C SER A 51 -15.22 6.35 -1.93
N ASN A 52 -15.84 5.73 -0.93
CA ASN A 52 -17.05 6.31 -0.36
C ASN A 52 -16.56 7.38 0.64
N GLY A 53 -17.20 8.56 0.70
CA GLY A 53 -16.69 9.74 1.43
C GLY A 53 -16.34 9.55 2.91
N ASP A 54 -16.73 8.40 3.49
CA ASP A 54 -16.48 7.99 4.87
C ASP A 54 -15.25 7.07 5.03
N THR A 55 -14.65 6.58 3.94
CA THR A 55 -13.61 5.55 3.99
C THR A 55 -12.27 6.03 3.42
N ASN A 56 -11.22 5.90 4.22
CA ASN A 56 -9.87 6.26 3.80
C ASN A 56 -9.28 5.19 2.86
N VAL A 57 -9.27 5.50 1.56
CA VAL A 57 -8.75 4.63 0.49
C VAL A 57 -7.32 4.17 0.74
N ARG A 58 -6.48 4.97 1.39
CA ARG A 58 -5.07 4.59 1.65
C ARG A 58 -4.98 3.41 2.60
N VAL A 59 -5.84 3.37 3.61
CA VAL A 59 -5.89 2.28 4.59
C VAL A 59 -6.34 0.99 3.91
N LEU A 60 -7.43 1.06 3.13
CA LEU A 60 -7.92 -0.09 2.37
C LEU A 60 -6.88 -0.58 1.36
N LEU A 61 -6.18 0.33 0.70
CA LEU A 61 -5.16 -0.01 -0.28
C LEU A 61 -3.95 -0.65 0.37
N ALA A 62 -3.48 -0.14 1.50
CA ALA A 62 -2.41 -0.76 2.27
C ALA A 62 -2.79 -2.17 2.74
N LEU A 63 -4.01 -2.35 3.23
CA LEU A 63 -4.52 -3.65 3.65
C LEU A 63 -4.61 -4.63 2.47
N ALA A 64 -5.21 -4.22 1.35
CA ALA A 64 -5.32 -5.04 0.15
C ALA A 64 -3.93 -5.44 -0.38
N TYR A 65 -3.00 -4.48 -0.43
CA TYR A 65 -1.63 -4.73 -0.86
C TYR A 65 -0.94 -5.77 0.05
N ARG A 66 -1.00 -5.62 1.38
CA ARG A 66 -0.42 -6.58 2.33
C ARG A 66 -1.04 -7.97 2.21
N THR A 67 -2.35 -8.08 1.99
CA THR A 67 -3.03 -9.38 1.78
C THR A 67 -2.58 -10.05 0.49
N HIS A 68 -2.30 -9.28 -0.57
CA HIS A 68 -1.94 -9.83 -1.88
C HIS A 68 -0.44 -10.14 -2.05
N PHE A 69 0.43 -9.35 -1.43
CA PHE A 69 1.88 -9.43 -1.65
C PHE A 69 2.69 -9.78 -0.39
N GLY A 70 2.02 -10.00 0.73
CA GLY A 70 2.67 -10.19 2.02
C GLY A 70 3.11 -8.86 2.64
N ASP A 71 3.53 -8.92 3.90
CA ASP A 71 3.85 -7.73 4.67
C ASP A 71 5.33 -7.70 5.06
N SER A 72 6.15 -7.10 4.19
CA SER A 72 7.57 -6.88 4.47
C SER A 72 7.81 -5.95 5.68
N SER A 73 6.79 -5.19 6.11
CA SER A 73 6.88 -4.33 7.30
C SER A 73 6.64 -5.12 8.60
N LEU A 74 5.89 -6.23 8.54
CA LEU A 74 5.74 -7.19 9.63
C LEU A 74 7.04 -7.94 9.89
N ASP A 75 7.74 -8.35 8.82
CA ASP A 75 9.07 -8.95 8.93
C ASP A 75 10.07 -7.99 9.62
N ARG A 76 9.94 -6.68 9.41
CA ARG A 76 10.77 -5.65 10.03
C ARG A 76 10.46 -5.41 11.51
N LEU A 77 9.26 -5.79 11.97
CA LEU A 77 8.88 -5.67 13.38
C LEU A 77 9.51 -6.76 14.24
N ASN A 78 10.10 -7.81 13.64
CA ASN A 78 10.73 -8.93 14.35
C ASN A 78 9.81 -9.52 15.44
N LEU A 79 8.50 -9.46 15.20
CA LEU A 79 7.46 -9.99 16.08
C LEU A 79 7.10 -11.37 15.54
N ASP A 80 7.13 -12.37 16.41
CA ASP A 80 6.55 -13.67 16.09
C ASP A 80 5.06 -13.49 15.81
N CYS A 81 4.70 -13.59 14.54
CA CYS A 81 3.33 -13.44 14.10
C CYS A 81 2.51 -14.63 14.62
N SER A 82 1.71 -14.44 15.68
CA SER A 82 0.88 -15.49 16.30
C SER A 82 -0.16 -16.13 15.37
N HIS A 83 -0.31 -15.60 14.15
CA HIS A 83 -1.25 -16.08 13.12
C HIS A 83 -0.83 -17.39 12.43
N SER A 84 0.38 -17.91 12.70
CA SER A 84 0.87 -19.19 12.14
C SER A 84 0.59 -20.41 13.03
N LYS A 85 -0.21 -20.30 14.09
CA LYS A 85 -0.84 -21.47 14.73
C LYS A 85 -2.18 -21.76 14.08
N ILE A 86 -2.13 -22.50 12.97
CA ILE A 86 -3.24 -23.40 12.64
C ILE A 86 -3.01 -24.61 13.56
N GLU A 87 -3.81 -24.73 14.62
CA GLU A 87 -4.03 -26.00 15.32
C GLU A 87 -5.18 -26.76 14.67
#